data_AF-A0AAF0IMB2-F1
#
_entry.id   AF-A0AAF0IMB2-F1
#
_cell.length_a   1.000
_cell.length_b   1.000
_cell.length_c   1.000
_cell.angle_alpha   90.00
_cell.angle_beta   90.00
_cell.angle_gamma   90.00
#
_symmetry.space_group_name_H-M   'P 1'
#
loop_
_entity.id
_entity.type
_entity.pdbx_description
1 polymer ?
#
loop_
_entity_poly.entity_id
_entity_poly.type
_entity_poly.pdbx_seq_one_letter_code
_entity_poly.pdbx_strand_id
1 'polypeptide(L)'
;MTTARGVLYARVADASMLTAMLRAVNFTAVSGIFTQFATVSISSSGLEVVSEMNKAVQAHAYLYASIFDEYTFLPPSNWMELVNRDDSDDEDAQPYISFELNVSTLVQCLTLFESRMHANDSRGMDARRRGDYVEITYRDFGEPLSVGLHTNRIDMNFRLRTLDSSMVPDLQFSPEATIAQVIMKVCILLTQSEHLARAFQELDAGGETQAIKTSLKTSLRIDDNGMLSVQFMIASHHAQAVSRSAAPLTVAASGHAFVEFLE
;
A
#
# COMPACT_ATOMS: atom_id res chain seq x y z
N MET A 1 -4.10 -31.35 -6.54
CA MET A 1 -5.37 -30.64 -6.77
C MET A 1 -4.99 -29.23 -7.16
N THR A 2 -5.11 -28.91 -8.44
CA THR A 2 -4.66 -27.65 -9.05
C THR A 2 -5.71 -26.59 -8.73
N THR A 3 -5.48 -25.78 -7.70
CA THR A 3 -6.29 -24.60 -7.43
C THR A 3 -6.23 -23.71 -8.66
N ALA A 4 -7.36 -23.48 -9.32
CA ALA A 4 -7.45 -22.53 -10.42
C ALA A 4 -6.90 -21.18 -9.92
N ARG A 5 -5.72 -20.79 -10.42
CA ARG A 5 -5.06 -19.56 -9.99
C ARG A 5 -5.87 -18.39 -10.55
N GLY A 6 -6.49 -17.63 -9.65
CA GLY A 6 -7.19 -16.39 -9.98
C GLY A 6 -6.24 -15.28 -10.44
N VAL A 7 -6.80 -14.15 -10.84
CA VAL A 7 -6.04 -12.97 -11.30
C VAL A 7 -4.98 -12.50 -10.29
N LEU A 8 -5.28 -12.52 -8.99
CA LEU A 8 -4.29 -12.27 -7.93
C LEU A 8 -4.25 -13.42 -6.94
N TYR A 9 -3.04 -13.82 -6.59
CA TYR A 9 -2.72 -14.56 -5.39
C TYR A 9 -1.55 -13.89 -4.67
N ALA A 10 -1.74 -13.50 -3.41
CA ALA A 10 -0.65 -12.99 -2.58
C ALA A 10 -0.71 -13.58 -1.16
N ARG A 11 0.45 -13.86 -0.59
CA ARG A 11 0.61 -14.41 0.77
C ARG A 11 1.62 -13.60 1.55
N VAL A 12 1.30 -13.28 2.81
CA VAL A 12 2.23 -12.61 3.72
C VAL A 12 2.11 -13.17 5.14
N ALA A 13 3.22 -13.56 5.74
CA ALA A 13 3.28 -14.06 7.10
C ALA A 13 3.06 -12.94 8.14
N ASP A 14 3.57 -11.74 7.86
CA ASP A 14 3.40 -10.56 8.71
C ASP A 14 2.57 -9.48 8.01
N ALA A 15 1.29 -9.39 8.37
CA ALA A 15 0.38 -8.37 7.84
C ALA A 15 0.65 -6.97 8.41
N SER A 16 1.53 -6.81 9.40
CA SER A 16 1.75 -5.53 10.11
C SER A 16 2.09 -4.39 9.16
N MET A 17 2.97 -4.65 8.19
CA MET A 17 3.36 -3.65 7.21
C MET A 17 2.22 -3.33 6.24
N LEU A 18 1.48 -4.34 5.80
CA LEU A 18 0.31 -4.16 4.92
C LEU A 18 -0.74 -3.28 5.60
N THR A 19 -1.08 -3.56 6.85
CA THR A 19 -2.05 -2.77 7.60
C THR A 19 -1.55 -1.36 7.86
N ALA A 20 -0.27 -1.19 8.22
CA ALA A 20 0.32 0.14 8.42
C ALA A 20 0.25 1.00 7.16
N MET A 21 0.61 0.42 6.00
CA MET A 21 0.52 1.09 4.70
C MET A 21 -0.93 1.46 4.33
N LEU A 22 -1.88 0.56 4.54
CA LEU A 22 -3.29 0.83 4.21
C LEU A 22 -3.92 1.84 5.17
N ARG A 23 -3.55 1.84 6.46
CA ARG A 23 -3.94 2.89 7.42
C ARG A 23 -3.42 4.26 6.99
N ALA A 24 -2.21 4.33 6.44
CA ALA A 24 -1.59 5.58 5.99
C ALA A 24 -2.39 6.33 4.91
N VAL A 25 -3.11 5.57 4.08
CA VAL A 25 -3.87 6.11 2.95
C VAL A 25 -5.38 6.00 3.16
N ASN A 26 -5.82 5.48 4.30
CA ASN A 26 -7.23 5.46 4.67
C ASN A 26 -7.56 6.80 5.33
N PHE A 27 -8.01 7.80 4.55
CA PHE A 27 -8.51 9.03 5.13
C PHE A 27 -9.89 8.77 5.76
N THR A 28 -9.94 8.60 7.08
CA THR A 28 -11.24 8.48 7.75
C THR A 28 -11.79 9.88 8.00
N ALA A 29 -12.91 10.21 7.36
CA ALA A 29 -13.56 11.50 7.60
C ALA A 29 -14.00 11.62 9.07
N VAL A 30 -13.61 12.73 9.72
CA VAL A 30 -14.10 13.15 11.04
C VAL A 30 -15.56 13.62 10.93
N SER A 31 -16.46 12.74 10.48
CA SER A 31 -17.91 12.96 10.50
C SER A 31 -18.75 11.71 10.17
N GLY A 32 -18.18 10.50 10.15
CA GLY A 32 -18.95 9.25 10.13
C GLY A 32 -19.90 9.01 8.94
N ILE A 33 -19.88 9.84 7.89
CA ILE A 33 -20.86 9.79 6.79
C ILE A 33 -20.23 9.39 5.44
N PHE A 34 -18.91 9.42 5.28
CA PHE A 34 -18.26 9.01 4.05
C PHE A 34 -17.57 7.65 4.19
N THR A 35 -18.04 6.67 3.40
CA THR A 35 -17.31 5.43 3.16
C THR A 35 -16.30 5.73 2.06
N GLN A 36 -15.02 5.87 2.43
CA GLN A 36 -14.00 6.17 1.44
C GLN A 36 -13.66 4.90 0.65
N PHE A 37 -14.04 4.93 -0.62
CA PHE A 37 -13.50 4.02 -1.61
C PHE A 37 -12.13 4.52 -2.02
N ALA A 38 -11.20 3.60 -2.22
CA ALA A 38 -9.92 3.87 -2.84
C ALA A 38 -9.79 3.00 -4.08
N THR A 39 -9.10 3.53 -5.08
CA THR A 39 -8.71 2.76 -6.25
C THR A 39 -7.57 1.83 -5.87
N VAL A 40 -7.72 0.54 -6.14
CA VAL A 40 -6.67 -0.45 -6.00
C VAL A 40 -6.28 -0.97 -7.37
N SER A 41 -5.00 -0.82 -7.69
CA SER A 41 -4.40 -1.31 -8.92
C SER A 41 -3.49 -2.50 -8.62
N ILE A 42 -3.62 -3.56 -9.41
CA ILE A 42 -2.85 -4.81 -9.28
C ILE A 42 -2.05 -5.01 -10.56
N SER A 43 -0.73 -5.23 -10.43
CA SER A 43 0.16 -5.50 -11.56
C SER A 43 1.20 -6.56 -11.19
N SER A 44 2.09 -6.92 -12.12
CA SER A 44 3.23 -7.79 -11.82
C SER A 44 4.19 -7.22 -10.78
N SER A 45 4.23 -5.88 -10.65
CA SER A 45 5.14 -5.17 -9.75
C SER A 45 4.62 -5.10 -8.31
N GLY A 46 3.32 -5.28 -8.10
CA GLY A 46 2.70 -5.24 -6.78
C GLY A 46 1.29 -4.65 -6.78
N LEU A 47 0.89 -4.15 -5.61
CA LEU A 47 -0.38 -3.45 -5.41
C LEU A 47 -0.13 -1.96 -5.22
N GLU A 48 -0.98 -1.14 -5.79
CA GLU A 48 -1.08 0.29 -5.52
C GLU A 48 -2.47 0.59 -4.96
N VAL A 49 -2.54 1.34 -3.88
CA VAL A 49 -3.81 1.82 -3.31
C VAL A 49 -3.79 3.35 -3.31
N VAL A 50 -4.75 3.94 -3.99
CA VAL A 50 -4.87 5.38 -4.21
C VAL A 50 -6.16 5.89 -3.60
N SER A 51 -6.00 6.75 -2.60
CA SER A 51 -7.10 7.45 -1.94
C SER A 51 -7.05 8.92 -2.28
N GLU A 52 -8.21 9.51 -2.56
CA GLU A 52 -8.34 10.94 -2.81
C GLU A 52 -9.31 11.57 -1.80
N MET A 53 -9.01 12.79 -1.38
CA MET A 53 -9.88 13.60 -0.54
C MET A 53 -10.07 14.98 -1.17
N ASN A 54 -11.33 15.29 -1.51
CA ASN A 54 -11.80 16.60 -2.00
C ASN A 54 -11.03 17.15 -3.22
N LYS A 55 -10.45 16.31 -4.09
CA LYS A 55 -9.58 16.73 -5.21
C LYS A 55 -8.38 17.59 -4.80
N ALA A 56 -8.08 17.66 -3.51
CA ALA A 56 -7.03 18.51 -2.96
C ALA A 56 -5.89 17.68 -2.40
N VAL A 57 -6.18 16.45 -1.96
CA VAL A 57 -5.19 15.55 -1.37
C VAL A 57 -5.33 14.18 -2.02
N GLN A 58 -4.21 13.63 -2.47
CA GLN A 58 -4.13 12.26 -2.95
C GLN A 58 -3.02 11.52 -2.18
N ALA A 59 -3.30 10.30 -1.75
CA ALA A 59 -2.32 9.45 -1.10
C ALA A 59 -2.22 8.10 -1.80
N HIS A 60 -0.98 7.70 -2.05
CA HIS A 60 -0.64 6.45 -2.71
C HIS A 60 0.13 5.55 -1.75
N ALA A 61 -0.33 4.32 -1.59
CA ALA A 61 0.41 3.26 -0.92
C ALA A 61 0.83 2.22 -1.96
N TYR A 62 2.14 2.10 -2.17
CA TYR A 62 2.72 1.09 -3.04
C TYR A 62 3.24 -0.09 -2.21
N LEU A 63 2.77 -1.28 -2.56
CA LEU A 63 3.07 -2.55 -1.92
C LEU A 63 3.73 -3.45 -2.97
N TYR A 64 5.07 -3.42 -3.03
CA TYR A 64 5.82 -4.21 -3.99
C TYR A 64 5.57 -5.71 -3.83
N ALA A 65 5.57 -6.45 -4.94
CA ALA A 65 5.42 -7.91 -4.93
C ALA A 65 6.43 -8.61 -4.00
N SER A 66 7.64 -8.06 -3.86
CA SER A 66 8.72 -8.60 -3.02
C SER A 66 8.46 -8.57 -1.51
N ILE A 67 7.44 -7.84 -1.05
CA ILE A 67 7.08 -7.80 0.38
C ILE A 67 6.26 -9.03 0.80
N PHE A 68 5.67 -9.71 -0.18
CA PHE A 68 4.87 -10.92 0.01
C PHE A 68 5.79 -12.14 -0.05
N ASP A 69 5.49 -13.16 0.74
CA ASP A 69 6.19 -14.45 0.67
C ASP A 69 5.89 -15.18 -0.65
N GLU A 70 4.70 -14.94 -1.20
CA GLU A 70 4.27 -15.40 -2.51
C GLU A 70 3.39 -14.33 -3.15
N TYR A 71 3.68 -13.98 -4.40
CA TYR A 71 2.88 -13.04 -5.18
C TYR A 71 2.76 -13.56 -6.61
N THR A 72 1.54 -13.63 -7.13
CA THR A 72 1.26 -14.05 -8.50
C THR A 72 0.14 -13.19 -9.05
N PHE A 73 0.45 -12.51 -10.14
CA PHE A 73 -0.53 -11.75 -10.93
C PHE A 73 -0.67 -12.39 -12.30
N LEU A 74 -1.90 -12.74 -12.66
CA LEU A 74 -2.27 -13.29 -13.96
C LEU A 74 -3.26 -12.31 -14.61
N PRO A 75 -2.80 -11.40 -15.48
CA PRO A 75 -3.69 -10.44 -16.10
C PRO A 75 -4.76 -11.15 -16.95
N PRO A 76 -6.02 -10.67 -16.94
CA PRO A 76 -7.04 -11.13 -17.88
C PRO A 76 -6.57 -10.96 -19.33
N SER A 77 -6.97 -11.85 -20.24
CA SER A 77 -6.59 -11.76 -21.66
C SER A 77 -7.05 -10.45 -22.31
N ASN A 78 -8.12 -9.85 -21.79
CA ASN A 78 -8.71 -8.59 -22.22
C ASN A 78 -8.35 -7.41 -21.30
N TRP A 79 -7.24 -7.46 -20.56
CA TRP A 79 -6.85 -6.38 -19.62
C TRP A 79 -6.81 -5.00 -20.28
N MET A 80 -6.43 -4.91 -21.57
CA MET A 80 -6.44 -3.66 -22.34
C MET A 80 -7.84 -3.04 -22.48
N GLU A 81 -8.90 -3.84 -22.55
CA GLU A 81 -10.29 -3.35 -22.65
C GLU A 81 -10.84 -2.93 -21.27
N LEU A 82 -10.29 -3.50 -20.19
CA LEU A 82 -10.72 -3.24 -18.82
C LEU A 82 -10.11 -1.96 -18.24
N VAL A 83 -9.05 -1.45 -18.87
CA VAL A 83 -8.43 -0.18 -18.51
C VAL A 83 -9.02 0.90 -19.41
N ASN A 84 -9.79 1.84 -18.85
CA ASN A 84 -10.22 3.06 -19.54
C ASN A 84 -8.98 3.93 -19.86
N ARG A 85 -8.27 3.62 -20.94
CA ARG A 85 -7.26 4.50 -21.52
C ARG A 85 -7.93 5.53 -22.41
N ASP A 86 -7.84 6.80 -22.03
CA ASP A 86 -7.81 7.88 -23.02
C ASP A 86 -6.45 7.75 -23.75
N ASP A 87 -6.48 7.22 -24.99
CA ASP A 87 -5.52 7.40 -26.09
C ASP A 87 -4.04 7.75 -25.76
N SER A 88 -3.37 6.99 -24.87
CA SER A 88 -1.90 6.97 -24.82
C SER A 88 -1.37 5.66 -25.41
N ASP A 89 -0.85 5.77 -26.64
CA ASP A 89 -0.18 4.72 -27.43
C ASP A 89 1.18 4.31 -26.81
N ASP A 90 1.20 4.01 -25.51
CA ASP A 90 2.40 3.48 -24.86
C ASP A 90 2.50 1.98 -25.14
N GLU A 91 3.29 1.60 -26.15
CA GLU A 91 3.56 0.20 -26.52
C GLU A 91 4.20 -0.61 -25.38
N ASP A 92 4.81 0.06 -24.39
CA ASP A 92 5.46 -0.54 -23.21
C ASP A 92 4.54 -0.68 -21.98
N ALA A 93 3.24 -0.51 -22.17
CA ALA A 93 2.25 -0.60 -21.09
C ALA A 93 2.27 -1.97 -20.39
N GLN A 94 2.58 -1.97 -19.10
CA GLN A 94 2.51 -3.19 -18.30
C GLN A 94 1.04 -3.53 -17.99
N PRO A 95 0.65 -4.82 -18.08
CA PRO A 95 -0.69 -5.24 -17.70
C PRO A 95 -1.01 -4.91 -16.24
N TYR A 96 -2.19 -4.35 -16.01
CA TYR A 96 -2.74 -4.14 -14.68
C TYR A 96 -4.26 -4.24 -14.71
N ILE A 97 -4.86 -4.38 -13.53
CA ILE A 97 -6.30 -4.21 -13.32
C ILE A 97 -6.54 -3.21 -12.19
N SER A 98 -7.65 -2.48 -12.26
CA SER A 98 -8.03 -1.54 -11.21
C SER A 98 -9.49 -1.69 -10.82
N PHE A 99 -9.78 -1.58 -9.53
CA PHE A 99 -11.12 -1.54 -8.98
C PHE A 99 -11.16 -0.68 -7.72
N GLU A 100 -12.34 -0.21 -7.37
CA GLU A 100 -12.55 0.53 -6.13
C GLU A 100 -12.96 -0.42 -4.99
N LEU A 101 -12.42 -0.20 -3.80
CA LEU A 101 -12.80 -0.94 -2.59
C LEU A 101 -12.89 -0.03 -1.37
N ASN A 102 -13.75 -0.39 -0.41
CA ASN A 102 -13.84 0.31 0.88
C ASN A 102 -12.62 -0.01 1.75
N VAL A 103 -11.64 0.90 1.77
CA VAL A 103 -10.35 0.66 2.43
C VAL A 103 -10.50 0.53 3.93
N SER A 104 -11.44 1.26 4.53
CA SER A 104 -11.71 1.16 5.97
C SER A 104 -12.11 -0.26 6.37
N THR A 105 -12.89 -0.95 5.53
CA THR A 105 -13.27 -2.36 5.75
C THR A 105 -12.04 -3.27 5.65
N LEU A 106 -11.18 -3.06 4.65
CA LEU A 106 -9.95 -3.83 4.49
C LEU A 106 -9.01 -3.66 5.68
N VAL A 107 -8.80 -2.42 6.12
CA VAL A 107 -7.99 -2.09 7.31
C VAL A 107 -8.56 -2.75 8.57
N GLN A 108 -9.88 -2.76 8.75
CA GLN A 108 -10.53 -3.44 9.87
C GLN A 108 -10.27 -4.95 9.85
N CYS A 109 -10.44 -5.60 8.68
CA CYS A 109 -10.14 -7.03 8.52
C CYS A 109 -8.69 -7.35 8.90
N LEU A 110 -7.74 -6.58 8.39
CA LEU A 110 -6.31 -6.79 8.68
C LEU A 110 -5.96 -6.53 10.15
N THR A 111 -6.54 -5.49 10.76
CA THR A 111 -6.37 -5.21 12.20
C THR A 111 -6.89 -6.35 13.08
N LEU A 112 -8.00 -6.98 12.68
CA LEU A 112 -8.52 -8.17 13.35
C LEU A 112 -7.54 -9.36 13.23
N PHE A 113 -6.88 -9.52 12.09
CA PHE A 113 -5.89 -10.57 11.88
C PHE A 113 -4.65 -10.36 12.75
N GLU A 114 -4.09 -9.15 12.76
CA GLU A 114 -2.97 -8.76 13.63
C GLU A 114 -3.27 -9.08 15.09
N SER A 115 -4.44 -8.66 15.57
CA SER A 115 -4.85 -8.87 16.97
C SER A 115 -4.86 -10.36 17.36
N ARG A 116 -5.24 -11.24 16.43
CA ARG A 116 -5.25 -12.69 16.66
C ARG A 116 -3.88 -13.35 16.51
N MET A 117 -3.04 -12.84 15.62
CA MET A 117 -1.65 -13.27 15.52
C MET A 117 -0.88 -12.91 16.81
N HIS A 118 -1.00 -11.68 17.29
CA HIS A 118 -0.33 -11.21 18.51
C HIS A 118 -0.85 -11.85 19.81
N ALA A 119 -2.16 -12.10 19.94
CA ALA A 119 -2.71 -12.78 21.11
C ALA A 119 -2.15 -14.21 21.31
N ASN A 120 -1.66 -14.83 20.23
CA ASN A 120 -1.00 -16.13 20.30
C ASN A 120 0.49 -16.02 20.69
N ASP A 121 1.14 -14.90 20.38
CA ASP A 121 2.56 -14.65 20.68
C ASP A 121 2.80 -14.47 22.19
N SER A 122 1.84 -13.88 22.90
CA SER A 122 1.88 -13.71 24.37
C SER A 122 1.88 -15.04 25.15
N ARG A 123 1.67 -16.18 24.47
CA ARG A 123 1.72 -17.53 25.06
C ARG A 123 3.09 -18.20 24.93
N GLY A 124 4.12 -17.46 24.50
CA GLY A 124 5.52 -17.93 24.51
C GLY A 124 5.81 -19.06 23.50
N MET A 125 5.02 -19.16 22.43
CA MET A 125 5.18 -20.16 21.39
C MET A 125 5.71 -19.48 20.13
N ASP A 126 6.96 -19.77 19.73
CA ASP A 126 7.66 -19.15 18.59
C ASP A 126 6.76 -18.93 17.36
N ALA A 127 6.40 -17.67 17.07
CA ALA A 127 5.57 -17.28 15.93
C ALA A 127 6.09 -17.82 14.58
N ARG A 128 7.41 -17.98 14.45
CA ARG A 128 8.08 -18.51 13.24
C ARG A 128 7.81 -19.99 12.95
N ARG A 129 7.33 -20.78 13.92
CA ARG A 129 7.01 -22.22 13.70
C ARG A 129 5.55 -22.47 13.31
N ARG A 130 4.69 -21.43 13.31
CA ARG A 130 3.25 -21.62 13.27
C ARG A 130 2.65 -21.69 11.86
N GLY A 131 3.35 -21.24 10.83
CA GLY A 131 2.81 -21.26 9.46
C GLY A 131 1.51 -20.46 9.32
N ASP A 132 1.29 -19.49 10.22
CA ASP A 132 0.17 -18.56 10.13
C ASP A 132 0.48 -17.54 9.02
N TYR A 133 -0.48 -17.27 8.14
CA TYR A 133 -0.31 -16.30 7.05
C TYR A 133 -1.62 -15.62 6.70
N VAL A 134 -1.50 -14.40 6.19
CA VAL A 134 -2.59 -13.72 5.50
C VAL A 134 -2.50 -14.02 4.01
N GLU A 135 -3.63 -14.37 3.44
CA GLU A 135 -3.81 -14.63 2.02
C GLU A 135 -4.75 -13.58 1.43
N ILE A 136 -4.36 -13.02 0.28
CA ILE A 136 -5.15 -12.09 -0.51
C ILE A 136 -5.36 -12.73 -1.87
N THR A 137 -6.62 -12.88 -2.27
CA THR A 137 -6.98 -13.47 -3.56
C THR A 137 -8.02 -12.64 -4.29
N TYR A 138 -7.83 -12.51 -5.59
CA TYR A 138 -8.78 -11.91 -6.51
C TYR A 138 -8.99 -12.86 -7.67
N ARG A 139 -10.22 -13.33 -7.85
CA ARG A 139 -10.49 -14.41 -8.81
C ARG A 139 -10.49 -13.91 -10.24
N ASP A 140 -11.27 -12.86 -10.50
CA ASP A 140 -11.48 -12.28 -11.82
C ASP A 140 -12.00 -10.84 -11.70
N PHE A 141 -12.00 -10.08 -12.79
CA PHE A 141 -12.54 -8.72 -12.82
C PHE A 141 -14.02 -8.68 -12.36
N GLY A 142 -14.37 -7.73 -11.50
CA GLY A 142 -15.70 -7.59 -10.90
C GLY A 142 -16.03 -8.58 -9.76
N GLU A 143 -15.17 -9.55 -9.47
CA GLU A 143 -15.33 -10.45 -8.31
C GLU A 143 -14.90 -9.74 -7.00
N PRO A 144 -15.36 -10.18 -5.82
CA PRO A 144 -14.93 -9.59 -4.57
C PRO A 144 -13.49 -9.99 -4.21
N LEU A 145 -12.73 -9.04 -3.68
CA LEU A 145 -11.41 -9.26 -3.10
C LEU A 145 -11.56 -10.11 -1.84
N SER A 146 -10.90 -11.26 -1.80
CA SER A 146 -10.98 -12.18 -0.66
C SER A 146 -9.69 -12.07 0.16
N VAL A 147 -9.82 -11.83 1.46
CA VAL A 147 -8.69 -11.75 2.39
C VAL A 147 -8.93 -12.72 3.53
N GLY A 148 -7.98 -13.64 3.72
CA GLY A 148 -8.07 -14.69 4.73
C GLY A 148 -6.88 -14.71 5.67
N LEU A 149 -7.14 -15.07 6.93
CA LEU A 149 -6.11 -15.46 7.88
C LEU A 149 -6.17 -16.98 8.00
N HIS A 150 -5.07 -17.63 7.61
CA HIS A 150 -4.89 -19.07 7.78
C HIS A 150 -4.04 -19.30 9.02
N THR A 151 -4.56 -20.09 9.95
CA THR A 151 -3.81 -20.54 11.13
C THR A 151 -4.09 -22.00 11.40
N ASN A 152 -3.24 -22.67 12.17
CA ASN A 152 -3.46 -24.09 12.53
C ASN A 152 -4.76 -24.36 13.33
N ARG A 153 -5.52 -23.33 13.72
CA ARG A 153 -6.70 -23.48 14.59
C ARG A 153 -7.96 -22.82 14.04
N ILE A 154 -7.80 -21.74 13.29
CA ILE A 154 -8.91 -20.89 12.83
C ILE A 154 -8.53 -20.36 11.46
N ASP A 155 -9.38 -20.67 10.48
CA ASP A 155 -9.37 -20.01 9.18
C ASP A 155 -10.47 -18.96 9.16
N MET A 156 -10.08 -17.71 8.94
CA MET A 156 -11.03 -16.61 8.72
C MET A 156 -10.91 -16.19 7.26
N ASN A 157 -12.03 -15.90 6.62
CA ASN A 157 -12.05 -15.43 5.24
C ASN A 157 -13.12 -14.34 5.10
N PHE A 158 -12.71 -13.16 4.64
CA PHE A 158 -13.59 -12.03 4.35
C PHE A 158 -13.60 -11.78 2.85
N ARG A 159 -14.78 -11.48 2.30
CA ARG A 159 -14.94 -11.12 0.89
C ARG A 159 -15.43 -9.68 0.82
N LEU A 160 -14.58 -8.80 0.29
CA LEU A 160 -14.82 -7.38 0.15
C LEU A 160 -15.36 -7.10 -1.25
N ARG A 161 -16.47 -6.39 -1.31
CA ARG A 161 -17.08 -5.99 -2.58
C ARG A 161 -16.14 -5.01 -3.30
N THR A 162 -15.98 -5.23 -4.60
CA THR A 162 -15.28 -4.34 -5.52
C THR A 162 -16.29 -3.57 -6.36
N LEU A 163 -15.90 -2.39 -6.81
CA LEU A 163 -16.64 -1.54 -7.74
C LEU A 163 -15.75 -1.23 -8.95
N ASP A 164 -16.35 -0.90 -10.08
CA ASP A 164 -15.60 -0.45 -11.25
C ASP A 164 -14.85 0.83 -10.91
N SER A 165 -13.57 0.91 -11.28
CA SER A 165 -12.75 2.09 -11.00
C SER A 165 -13.10 3.20 -11.98
N SER A 166 -13.53 4.35 -11.44
CA SER A 166 -13.88 5.54 -12.23
C SER A 166 -12.84 6.66 -12.12
N MET A 167 -11.90 6.54 -11.18
CA MET A 167 -10.90 7.56 -10.92
C MET A 167 -9.70 7.45 -11.86
N VAL A 168 -9.51 8.51 -12.65
CA VAL A 168 -8.21 8.86 -13.24
C VAL A 168 -7.54 9.83 -12.25
N PRO A 169 -6.37 9.50 -11.66
CA PRO A 169 -5.59 10.42 -10.82
C PRO A 169 -5.29 11.73 -11.57
N ASP A 170 -5.88 12.85 -11.15
CA ASP A 170 -5.68 14.17 -11.78
C ASP A 170 -4.68 15.05 -11.00
N LEU A 171 -4.00 14.50 -9.99
CA LEU A 171 -3.01 15.23 -9.19
C LEU A 171 -1.58 14.94 -9.68
N GLN A 172 -1.17 15.59 -10.77
CA GLN A 172 0.15 15.37 -11.38
C GLN A 172 1.23 16.20 -10.67
N PHE A 173 2.23 15.51 -10.08
CA PHE A 173 3.44 16.14 -9.56
C PHE A 173 4.56 16.01 -10.58
N SER A 174 5.19 17.13 -10.95
CA SER A 174 6.38 17.11 -11.82
C SER A 174 7.65 17.11 -10.97
N PRO A 175 8.44 16.02 -10.93
CA PRO A 175 9.71 16.01 -10.22
C PRO A 175 10.71 16.99 -10.80
N GLU A 176 10.67 17.21 -12.12
CA GLU A 176 11.55 18.14 -12.82
C GLU A 176 11.32 19.59 -12.39
N ALA A 177 10.09 19.91 -11.97
CA ALA A 177 9.72 21.22 -11.45
C ALA A 177 9.86 21.34 -9.92
N THR A 178 10.51 20.37 -9.26
CA THR A 178 10.71 20.43 -7.80
C THR A 178 11.60 21.61 -7.43
N ILE A 179 11.05 22.58 -6.70
CA ILE A 179 11.78 23.76 -6.20
C ILE A 179 12.56 23.41 -4.93
N ALA A 180 11.98 22.58 -4.08
CA ALA A 180 12.58 22.23 -2.80
C ALA A 180 12.32 20.76 -2.46
N GLN A 181 13.33 20.10 -1.91
CA GLN A 181 13.25 18.73 -1.39
C GLN A 181 13.94 18.65 -0.04
N VAL A 182 13.26 18.02 0.92
CA VAL A 182 13.80 17.74 2.26
C VAL A 182 13.62 16.26 2.55
N ILE A 183 14.72 15.54 2.77
CA ILE A 183 14.71 14.13 3.22
C ILE A 183 15.17 14.08 4.67
N MET A 184 14.36 13.48 5.54
CA MET A 184 14.64 13.38 6.97
C MET A 184 14.46 11.96 7.49
N LYS A 185 15.30 11.56 8.44
CA LYS A 185 15.12 10.31 9.19
C LYS A 185 14.03 10.52 10.25
N VAL A 186 13.02 9.67 10.24
CA VAL A 186 11.84 9.80 11.12
C VAL A 186 12.19 9.81 12.61
N CYS A 187 13.17 9.00 13.03
CA CYS A 187 13.61 8.96 14.43
C CYS A 187 14.08 10.34 14.93
N ILE A 188 14.69 11.17 14.05
CA ILE A 188 15.12 12.54 14.38
C ILE A 188 13.91 13.49 14.46
N LEU A 189 12.90 13.30 13.59
CA LEU A 189 11.70 14.14 13.56
C LEU A 189 10.88 14.05 14.85
N LEU A 190 10.72 12.83 15.38
CA LEU A 190 9.87 12.58 16.55
C LEU A 190 10.58 12.86 17.89
N THR A 191 11.92 12.79 17.93
CA THR A 191 12.67 12.93 19.19
C THR A 191 13.42 14.24 19.35
N GLN A 192 13.75 14.97 18.27
CA GLN A 192 14.60 16.17 18.34
C GLN A 192 13.93 17.49 17.93
N SER A 193 12.76 17.47 17.28
CA SER A 193 12.11 18.70 16.80
C SER A 193 10.67 18.82 17.32
N GLU A 194 10.49 19.56 18.43
CA GLU A 194 9.15 19.82 18.99
C GLU A 194 8.22 20.56 18.02
N HIS A 195 8.77 21.44 17.17
CA HIS A 195 7.98 22.24 16.23
C HIS A 195 7.51 21.43 15.02
N LEU A 196 8.39 20.56 14.48
CA LEU A 196 8.01 19.72 13.34
C LEU A 196 7.09 18.57 13.79
N ALA A 197 7.32 18.03 14.99
CA ALA A 197 6.41 17.06 15.61
C ALA A 197 5.01 17.65 15.78
N ARG A 198 4.89 18.93 16.20
CA ARG A 198 3.60 19.63 16.26
C ARG A 198 2.97 19.86 14.88
N ALA A 199 3.74 20.28 13.88
CA ALA A 199 3.21 20.46 12.52
C ALA A 199 2.67 19.14 11.94
N PHE A 200 3.36 18.02 12.19
CA PHE A 200 2.86 16.69 11.82
C PHE A 200 1.68 16.22 12.67
N GLN A 201 1.59 16.66 13.91
CA GLN A 201 0.43 16.40 14.77
C GLN A 201 -0.79 17.23 14.37
N GLU A 202 -0.61 18.42 13.78
CA GLU A 202 -1.69 19.19 13.15
C GLU A 202 -2.16 18.54 11.84
N LEU A 203 -1.26 17.88 11.10
CA LEU A 203 -1.63 16.98 10.00
C LEU A 203 -2.32 15.68 10.50
N ASP A 204 -2.18 15.33 11.78
CA ASP A 204 -2.77 14.16 12.44
C ASP A 204 -4.20 14.41 12.95
N ALA A 205 -4.96 15.31 12.34
CA ALA A 205 -6.30 15.72 12.81
C ALA A 205 -7.34 14.57 12.96
N GLY A 206 -7.01 13.34 12.54
CA GLY A 206 -7.81 12.12 12.71
C GLY A 206 -7.16 10.97 13.51
N GLY A 207 -5.92 11.11 13.99
CA GLY A 207 -5.20 10.04 14.71
C GLY A 207 -4.60 8.93 13.82
N GLU A 208 -4.38 9.22 12.53
CA GLU A 208 -4.03 8.25 11.49
C GLU A 208 -2.57 8.34 11.00
N THR A 209 -1.69 9.10 11.67
CA THR A 209 -0.24 9.19 11.33
C THR A 209 0.59 7.95 11.72
N GLN A 210 0.03 6.75 11.62
CA GLN A 210 0.81 5.51 11.77
C GLN A 210 1.94 5.43 10.74
N ALA A 211 1.70 5.89 9.51
CA ALA A 211 2.69 5.94 8.44
C ALA A 211 3.97 6.69 8.83
N ILE A 212 3.80 7.86 9.48
CA ILE A 212 4.92 8.68 9.96
C ILE A 212 5.68 7.94 11.02
N LYS A 213 4.98 7.29 11.97
CA LYS A 213 5.59 6.55 13.09
C LYS A 213 6.33 5.29 12.63
N THR A 214 5.87 4.65 11.54
CA THR A 214 6.48 3.42 10.98
C THR A 214 7.48 3.69 9.87
N SER A 215 7.56 4.93 9.37
CA SER A 215 8.47 5.30 8.29
C SER A 215 9.93 5.39 8.78
N LEU A 216 10.87 5.02 7.91
CA LEU A 216 12.31 5.19 8.12
C LEU A 216 12.81 6.56 7.63
N LYS A 217 12.36 6.95 6.43
CA LYS A 217 12.71 8.20 5.76
C LYS A 217 11.43 8.89 5.29
N THR A 218 11.32 10.19 5.54
CA THR A 218 10.25 11.03 5.00
C THR A 218 10.85 12.03 4.02
N SER A 219 10.29 12.12 2.82
CA SER A 219 10.61 13.14 1.82
C SER A 219 9.47 14.13 1.72
N LEU A 220 9.78 15.42 1.78
CA LEU A 220 8.83 16.51 1.52
C LEU A 220 9.31 17.27 0.28
N ARG A 221 8.42 17.53 -0.67
CA ARG A 221 8.73 18.25 -1.91
C ARG A 221 7.65 19.25 -2.26
N ILE A 222 8.05 20.37 -2.84
CA ILE A 222 7.15 21.38 -3.37
C ILE A 222 7.58 21.69 -4.80
N ASP A 223 6.62 21.69 -5.73
CA ASP A 223 6.85 22.12 -7.12
C ASP A 223 6.59 23.62 -7.31
N ASP A 224 6.78 24.11 -8.53
CA ASP A 224 6.58 25.50 -8.91
C ASP A 224 5.11 25.96 -8.95
N ASN A 225 4.18 25.01 -9.00
CA ASN A 225 2.75 25.27 -8.88
C ASN A 225 2.28 25.29 -7.41
N GLY A 226 3.20 25.07 -6.46
CA GLY A 226 2.92 25.06 -5.04
C GLY A 226 2.32 23.76 -4.54
N MET A 227 2.40 22.67 -5.31
CA MET A 227 1.90 21.37 -4.90
C MET A 227 2.88 20.68 -3.94
N LEU A 228 2.36 20.24 -2.79
CA LEU A 228 3.13 19.54 -1.76
C LEU A 228 3.04 18.02 -1.96
N SER A 229 4.18 17.37 -2.14
CA SER A 229 4.31 15.92 -2.14
C SER A 229 4.99 15.44 -0.86
N VAL A 230 4.36 14.51 -0.14
CA VAL A 230 4.91 13.87 1.06
C VAL A 230 5.04 12.38 0.82
N GLN A 231 6.26 11.86 0.92
CA GLN A 231 6.54 10.45 0.69
C GLN A 231 7.15 9.81 1.95
N PHE A 232 6.64 8.64 2.32
CA PHE A 232 7.10 7.87 3.46
C PHE A 232 7.72 6.55 3.00
N MET A 233 8.91 6.23 3.50
CA MET A 233 9.56 4.94 3.26
C MET A 233 9.30 4.01 4.45
N ILE A 234 8.39 3.04 4.30
CA ILE A 234 8.11 2.04 5.34
C ILE A 234 8.94 0.79 5.07
N ALA A 235 9.72 0.33 6.05
CA ALA A 235 10.50 -0.90 5.91
C ALA A 235 9.76 -2.11 6.48
N SER A 236 9.87 -3.25 5.79
CA SER A 236 9.51 -4.53 6.36
C SER A 236 10.62 -5.02 7.30
N HIS A 237 10.24 -5.64 8.43
CA HIS A 237 11.20 -6.35 9.28
C HIS A 237 11.91 -7.50 8.53
N HIS A 238 11.32 -8.01 7.44
CA HIS A 238 11.92 -9.00 6.57
C HIS A 238 13.09 -8.45 5.73
N ALA A 239 13.02 -7.21 5.25
CA ALA A 239 14.08 -6.59 4.44
C ALA A 239 15.34 -6.26 5.25
N GLN A 240 15.21 -6.01 6.55
CA GLN A 240 16.35 -5.75 7.44
C GLN A 240 17.24 -6.99 7.67
N ALA A 241 16.73 -8.20 7.45
CA ALA A 241 17.51 -9.44 7.58
C ALA A 241 18.30 -9.79 6.30
N VAL A 242 17.81 -9.35 5.13
CA VAL A 242 18.39 -9.68 3.81
C VAL A 242 19.41 -8.63 3.33
N SER A 243 19.38 -7.41 3.89
CA SER A 243 20.26 -6.30 3.52
C SER A 243 21.74 -6.46 3.88
N ARG A 244 22.18 -7.62 4.40
CA ARG A 244 23.60 -7.91 4.64
C ARG A 244 24.31 -8.63 3.48
N SER A 245 23.63 -8.99 2.38
CA SER A 245 24.24 -9.89 1.38
C SER A 245 23.92 -9.62 -0.11
N ALA A 246 23.21 -8.58 -0.50
CA ALA A 246 22.82 -8.43 -1.92
C ALA A 246 23.23 -7.08 -2.52
N ALA A 247 23.89 -7.17 -3.68
CA ALA A 247 24.26 -6.07 -4.57
C ALA A 247 23.03 -5.31 -5.10
N PRO A 248 23.19 -4.03 -5.52
CA PRO A 248 22.07 -3.17 -5.89
C PRO A 248 21.38 -3.69 -7.17
N LEU A 249 20.07 -3.92 -7.06
CA LEU A 249 19.20 -4.19 -8.20
C LEU A 249 18.73 -2.85 -8.77
N THR A 250 19.23 -2.51 -9.96
CA THR A 250 18.68 -1.46 -10.82
C THR A 250 17.36 -1.94 -11.42
N VAL A 251 16.26 -1.26 -11.10
CA VAL A 251 14.97 -1.45 -11.76
C VAL A 251 14.73 -0.23 -12.63
N ALA A 252 14.72 -0.44 -13.95
CA ALA A 252 14.47 0.59 -14.94
C ALA A 252 12.97 0.71 -15.28
N ALA A 253 12.58 1.96 -15.52
CA ALA A 253 11.53 2.42 -16.43
C ALA A 253 10.12 1.83 -16.26
N SER A 254 9.42 2.27 -15.22
CA SER A 254 7.99 2.55 -15.36
C SER A 254 7.82 4.07 -15.33
N GLY A 255 7.01 4.64 -16.23
CA GLY A 255 6.75 6.08 -16.35
C GLY A 255 6.03 6.72 -15.16
N HIS A 256 6.08 6.09 -13.99
CA HIS A 256 5.75 6.70 -12.72
C HIS A 256 7.03 7.33 -12.18
N ALA A 257 6.98 8.62 -11.86
CA ALA A 257 8.06 9.38 -11.26
C ALA A 257 8.58 8.75 -9.95
N PHE A 258 9.41 7.72 -10.04
CA PHE A 258 10.11 7.14 -8.91
C PHE A 258 11.42 7.87 -8.71
N VAL A 259 11.51 8.54 -7.56
CA VAL A 259 12.74 9.18 -7.13
C VAL A 259 13.41 8.26 -6.12
N GLU A 260 14.66 7.92 -6.43
CA GLU A 260 15.55 7.20 -5.51
C GLU A 260 15.69 7.98 -4.21
N PHE A 261 15.43 7.31 -3.09
CA PHE A 261 15.94 7.76 -1.80
C PHE A 261 17.45 7.58 -1.84
N LEU A 262 18.19 8.60 -2.31
CA LEU A 262 19.65 8.61 -2.25
C LEU A 262 20.07 8.20 -0.83
N GLU A 263 20.97 7.21 -0.76
CA GLU A 263 21.38 6.57 0.49
C GLU A 263 21.94 7.56 1.50
#